data_AF-A0A2D5W7W2-F1
#
_entry.id   AF-A0A2D5W7W2-F1
#
_cell.length_a   1.000
_cell.length_b   1.000
_cell.length_c   1.000
_cell.angle_alpha   90.00
_cell.angle_beta   90.00
_cell.angle_gamma   90.00
#
_symmetry.space_group_name_H-M   'P 1'
#
loop_
_entity.id
_entity.type
_entity.pdbx_description
1 polymer ?
#
loop_
_entity_poly.entity_id
_entity_poly.type
_entity_poly.pdbx_seq_one_letter_code
_entity_poly.pdbx_strand_id
1 'polypeptide(L)'
;MKTQRQTQTMRSTIQSALALTLLAAPLLAGDGRLAIRAGKIITQAGEAIIDGTIVIENGRITAVGAEVEVPWDVEVLDATHLTAFPGFVEAHGNRGMDRPNENIDVAPFLNIRDSIDPVNFYFEDSLRWGVTTINVQQGASCVIGGQGMVVKPFGMTVEEMLVRPASGIKLSASPKSGKSRATQAQALRKAFTELEHYLAGLVQKQKDGDDSARREALYQGRDLDSEEAREGRAQAGSAAWTVADLELIPRGEIDEKQAPLLDLVEGRIPAWFYCGAPMDVRVALEVARKNGFLAQTTLVLASSCWKAADEIAEAGVPVVLSAALMHIERDPVTGEEIETFVPKVFKEKGVRYALASSNQSTQSLWFQAASCVAQGMSRAEALAAVTTVPADILGLGKRVGSLEKGKDGNVLLLSGDPLSVTSFVEYVVLEGSTVYDRSKDVRMRHLLEGETPEGTAPAGSEEPKVHEHEDEVVTEEEPVDAGEDKE
;
A
#
# COMPACT_ATOMS: atom_id res chain seq x y z
N MET A 1 -87.93 26.08 32.68
CA MET A 1 -87.50 27.19 33.55
C MET A 1 -86.01 27.03 33.83
N LYS A 2 -85.20 28.03 33.45
CA LYS A 2 -83.93 28.47 34.05
C LYS A 2 -82.78 27.45 34.27
N THR A 3 -81.65 27.73 33.60
CA THR A 3 -80.23 27.77 34.12
C THR A 3 -79.79 26.67 35.09
N GLN A 4 -78.62 26.02 34.97
CA GLN A 4 -77.30 26.62 34.85
C GLN A 4 -76.22 25.52 34.67
N ARG A 5 -75.15 25.95 33.99
CA ARG A 5 -73.80 25.43 33.71
C ARG A 5 -73.10 24.41 34.64
N GLN A 6 -72.17 23.71 33.95
CA GLN A 6 -70.85 23.19 34.36
C GLN A 6 -70.86 21.90 35.19
N THR A 7 -70.04 20.87 34.94
CA THR A 7 -68.65 20.82 34.46
C THR A 7 -68.33 19.47 33.79
N GLN A 8 -67.39 19.53 32.85
CA GLN A 8 -66.61 18.47 32.18
C GLN A 8 -66.71 17.02 32.71
N THR A 9 -67.11 16.11 31.82
CA THR A 9 -66.87 14.67 31.94
C THR A 9 -65.89 14.19 30.88
N MET A 10 -64.87 13.51 31.38
CA MET A 10 -63.74 12.86 30.69
C MET A 10 -64.20 12.02 29.49
N ARG A 11 -63.52 12.20 28.35
CA ARG A 11 -63.50 11.20 27.28
C ARG A 11 -62.08 10.62 27.19
N SER A 12 -62.00 9.37 27.63
CA SER A 12 -60.92 8.42 27.45
C SER A 12 -60.41 8.44 26.00
N THR A 13 -59.13 8.76 25.84
CA THR A 13 -58.42 8.59 24.56
C THR A 13 -57.34 7.55 24.81
N ILE A 14 -57.49 6.39 24.18
CA ILE A 14 -56.52 5.30 24.19
C ILE A 14 -55.29 5.80 23.43
N GLN A 15 -54.21 6.14 24.14
CA GLN A 15 -52.89 6.36 23.54
C GLN A 15 -52.19 5.01 23.41
N SER A 16 -52.12 4.51 22.18
CA SER A 16 -51.18 3.46 21.79
C SER A 16 -49.76 4.00 21.94
N ALA A 17 -49.02 3.51 22.93
CA ALA A 17 -47.60 3.74 23.09
C ALA A 17 -46.85 2.96 22.00
N LEU A 18 -46.47 3.65 20.93
CA LEU A 18 -45.45 3.17 19.99
C LEU A 18 -44.10 3.48 20.62
N ALA A 19 -43.56 2.53 21.39
CA ALA A 19 -42.21 2.59 21.91
C ALA A 19 -41.24 2.50 20.73
N LEU A 20 -40.75 3.65 20.27
CA LEU A 20 -39.64 3.74 19.34
C LEU A 20 -38.37 3.38 20.11
N THR A 21 -38.06 2.09 20.20
CA THR A 21 -36.73 1.63 20.61
C THR A 21 -35.76 2.06 19.53
N LEU A 22 -35.08 3.20 19.74
CA LEU A 22 -33.83 3.48 19.04
C LEU A 22 -32.89 2.31 19.35
N LEU A 23 -32.63 1.45 18.36
CA LEU A 23 -31.39 0.70 18.34
C LEU A 23 -30.29 1.74 18.26
N ALA A 24 -29.69 2.07 19.40
CA ALA A 24 -28.36 2.65 19.41
C ALA A 24 -27.44 1.57 18.85
N ALA A 25 -27.12 1.67 17.55
CA ALA A 25 -25.94 1.02 17.02
C ALA A 25 -24.75 1.49 17.87
N PRO A 26 -23.82 0.63 18.26
CA PRO A 26 -22.60 1.08 18.91
C PRO A 26 -21.88 1.98 17.89
N LEU A 27 -21.84 3.27 18.18
CA LEU A 27 -21.02 4.25 17.48
C LEU A 27 -19.56 3.97 17.91
N LEU A 28 -18.97 2.91 17.35
CA LEU A 28 -17.53 2.65 17.46
C LEU A 28 -16.84 3.32 16.27
N ALA A 29 -17.01 4.62 16.20
CA ALA A 29 -16.05 5.56 15.65
C ALA A 29 -16.09 6.72 16.64
N GLY A 30 -15.04 6.90 17.42
CA GLY A 30 -14.89 8.20 18.12
C GLY A 30 -15.02 9.29 17.06
N ASP A 31 -15.57 10.45 17.40
CA ASP A 31 -15.87 11.56 16.47
C ASP A 31 -14.64 12.11 15.70
N GLY A 32 -13.50 11.40 15.68
CA GLY A 32 -12.24 11.77 15.06
C GLY A 32 -11.60 12.95 15.77
N ARG A 33 -12.03 13.23 17.01
CA ARG A 33 -11.65 14.37 17.84
C ARG A 33 -10.92 13.90 19.08
N LEU A 34 -9.61 14.13 19.12
CA LEU A 34 -8.73 13.69 20.20
C LEU A 34 -7.62 14.71 20.43
N ALA A 35 -7.32 15.02 21.68
CA ALA A 35 -6.14 15.77 22.08
C ALA A 35 -5.17 14.82 22.80
N ILE A 36 -3.91 14.82 22.38
CA ILE A 36 -2.85 13.98 22.94
C ILE A 36 -1.86 14.90 23.62
N ARG A 37 -1.69 14.76 24.95
CA ARG A 37 -0.61 15.41 25.70
C ARG A 37 0.56 14.44 25.80
N ALA A 38 1.74 14.81 25.31
CA ALA A 38 2.91 13.94 25.29
C ALA A 38 4.13 14.63 25.91
N GLY A 39 4.94 13.88 26.66
CA GLY A 39 6.16 14.44 27.30
C GLY A 39 7.20 14.87 26.27
N LYS A 40 7.18 14.24 25.10
CA LYS A 40 8.00 14.63 23.96
C LYS A 40 7.26 14.36 22.65
N ILE A 41 7.29 15.30 21.71
CA ILE A 41 6.78 15.12 20.35
C ILE A 41 7.93 15.27 19.37
N ILE A 42 8.25 14.20 18.66
CA ILE A 42 9.20 14.23 17.54
C ILE A 42 8.38 14.36 16.25
N THR A 43 8.33 15.55 15.68
CA THR A 43 7.41 15.85 14.58
C THR A 43 7.88 15.36 13.21
N GLN A 44 9.20 15.14 13.02
CA GLN A 44 9.85 15.00 11.70
C GLN A 44 9.76 16.27 10.82
N ALA A 45 9.44 17.43 11.40
CA ALA A 45 9.34 18.72 10.68
C ALA A 45 10.11 19.86 11.37
N GLY A 46 10.95 19.54 12.36
CA GLY A 46 11.69 20.53 13.14
C GLY A 46 12.26 19.93 14.42
N GLU A 47 12.55 20.80 15.38
CA GLU A 47 12.98 20.37 16.71
C GLU A 47 11.87 19.64 17.46
N ALA A 48 12.27 18.75 18.38
CA ALA A 48 11.32 18.05 19.23
C ALA A 48 10.65 19.04 20.20
N ILE A 49 9.35 18.87 20.42
CA ILE A 49 8.57 19.66 21.36
C ILE A 49 8.56 18.90 22.69
N ILE A 50 8.92 19.56 23.80
CA ILE A 50 8.84 18.99 25.15
C ILE A 50 7.51 19.38 25.77
N ASP A 51 6.86 18.44 26.46
CA ASP A 51 5.56 18.62 27.12
C ASP A 51 4.51 19.24 26.19
N GLY A 52 4.41 18.68 24.98
CA GLY A 52 3.57 19.21 23.91
C GLY A 52 2.18 18.58 23.84
N THR A 53 1.32 19.22 23.06
CA THR A 53 -0.02 18.73 22.75
C THR A 53 -0.24 18.64 21.24
N ILE A 54 -0.93 17.58 20.80
CA ILE A 54 -1.43 17.37 19.44
C ILE A 54 -2.95 17.38 19.50
N VAL A 55 -3.62 18.17 18.67
CA VAL A 55 -5.08 18.16 18.53
C VAL A 55 -5.43 17.60 17.16
N ILE A 56 -6.30 16.59 17.15
CA ILE A 56 -6.81 15.92 15.96
C ILE A 56 -8.31 16.16 15.90
N GLU A 57 -8.82 16.58 14.75
CA GLU A 57 -10.25 16.73 14.48
C GLU A 57 -10.55 16.27 13.05
N ASN A 58 -11.66 15.53 12.87
CA ASN A 58 -12.03 14.94 11.58
C ASN A 58 -10.88 14.15 10.93
N GLY A 59 -10.12 13.43 11.75
CA GLY A 59 -8.98 12.64 11.31
C GLY A 59 -7.73 13.43 10.92
N ARG A 60 -7.70 14.76 11.09
CA ARG A 60 -6.55 15.62 10.76
C ARG A 60 -6.00 16.35 11.96
N ILE A 61 -4.68 16.56 11.97
CA ILE A 61 -4.01 17.39 12.97
C ILE A 61 -4.40 18.85 12.75
N THR A 62 -5.10 19.46 13.70
CA THR A 62 -5.48 20.88 13.65
C THR A 62 -4.47 21.78 14.36
N ALA A 63 -3.76 21.25 15.36
CA ALA A 63 -2.69 21.95 16.08
C ALA A 63 -1.66 20.96 16.66
N VAL A 64 -0.40 21.40 16.74
CA VAL A 64 0.70 20.70 17.42
C VAL A 64 1.69 21.73 17.95
N GLY A 65 2.09 21.63 19.22
CA GLY A 65 2.91 22.64 19.88
C GLY A 65 3.04 22.46 21.39
N ALA A 66 3.92 23.25 22.03
CA ALA A 66 4.04 23.30 23.49
C ALA A 66 2.83 24.01 24.12
N GLU A 67 2.37 25.10 23.49
CA GLU A 67 1.23 25.89 23.93
C GLU A 67 0.10 25.77 22.90
N VAL A 68 -0.75 24.75 23.06
CA VAL A 68 -1.90 24.50 22.20
C VAL A 68 -3.18 24.56 23.03
N GLU A 69 -4.12 25.39 22.60
CA GLU A 69 -5.47 25.40 23.18
C GLU A 69 -6.20 24.11 22.81
N VAL A 70 -6.63 23.37 23.84
CA VAL A 70 -7.44 22.17 23.67
C VAL A 70 -8.92 22.58 23.76
N PRO A 71 -9.74 22.27 22.74
CA PRO A 71 -11.17 22.51 22.82
C PRO A 71 -11.78 21.75 24.00
N TRP A 72 -12.73 22.37 24.70
CA TRP A 72 -13.30 21.85 25.95
C TRP A 72 -14.09 20.54 25.80
N ASP A 73 -14.51 20.23 24.57
CA ASP A 73 -15.34 19.08 24.20
C ASP A 73 -14.55 17.94 23.55
N VAL A 74 -13.22 18.02 23.55
CA VAL A 74 -12.32 17.01 22.98
C VAL A 74 -11.80 16.07 24.06
N GLU A 75 -11.82 14.77 23.79
CA GLU A 75 -11.20 13.76 24.66
C GLU A 75 -9.69 14.03 24.78
N VAL A 76 -9.16 13.94 26.00
CA VAL A 76 -7.73 14.14 26.26
C VAL A 76 -7.09 12.83 26.64
N LEU A 77 -6.18 12.34 25.79
CA LEU A 77 -5.27 11.25 26.10
C LEU A 77 -4.02 11.82 26.78
N ASP A 78 -3.88 11.54 28.07
CA ASP A 78 -2.68 11.89 28.84
C ASP A 78 -1.58 10.84 28.63
N ALA A 79 -0.64 11.18 27.76
CA ALA A 79 0.55 10.42 27.41
C ALA A 79 1.82 11.19 27.79
N THR A 80 1.78 12.01 28.84
CA THR A 80 2.90 12.87 29.28
C THR A 80 4.17 12.10 29.66
N HIS A 81 4.08 10.81 29.91
CA HIS A 81 5.20 9.90 30.16
C HIS A 81 5.75 9.23 28.89
N LEU A 82 5.15 9.49 27.72
CA LEU A 82 5.46 8.85 26.44
C LEU A 82 6.04 9.86 25.43
N THR A 83 6.63 9.31 24.38
CA THR A 83 7.09 10.06 23.21
C THR A 83 6.11 9.87 22.05
N ALA A 84 5.54 10.97 21.56
CA ALA A 84 4.75 11.00 20.33
C ALA A 84 5.66 11.06 19.10
N PHE A 85 5.37 10.23 18.10
CA PHE A 85 6.11 10.12 16.84
C PHE A 85 5.14 9.89 15.67
N PRO A 86 5.39 10.40 14.44
CA PRO A 86 4.55 10.05 13.29
C PRO A 86 4.61 8.56 13.02
N GLY A 87 3.50 7.96 12.61
CA GLY A 87 3.49 6.57 12.19
C GLY A 87 4.49 6.28 11.06
N PHE A 88 5.15 5.12 11.12
CA PHE A 88 6.04 4.68 10.05
C PHE A 88 5.25 4.41 8.77
N VAL A 89 5.91 4.61 7.63
CA VAL A 89 5.33 4.44 6.29
C VAL A 89 6.10 3.35 5.55
N GLU A 90 5.42 2.25 5.24
CA GLU A 90 5.94 1.15 4.44
C GLU A 90 5.71 1.46 2.95
N ALA A 91 6.79 1.83 2.25
CA ALA A 91 6.73 2.18 0.83
C ALA A 91 6.49 0.98 -0.08
N HIS A 92 6.80 -0.25 0.37
CA HIS A 92 6.55 -1.44 -0.43
C HIS A 92 6.42 -2.68 0.46
N GLY A 93 5.19 -3.19 0.59
CA GLY A 93 4.90 -4.48 1.22
C GLY A 93 4.11 -5.40 0.28
N ASN A 94 4.42 -6.70 0.30
CA ASN A 94 3.68 -7.73 -0.44
C ASN A 94 2.91 -8.68 0.49
N ARG A 95 2.52 -8.19 1.66
CA ARG A 95 1.79 -8.93 2.70
C ARG A 95 0.41 -8.31 2.92
N GLY A 96 -0.42 -8.95 3.74
CA GLY A 96 -1.80 -8.49 3.99
C GLY A 96 -2.77 -8.87 2.89
N MET A 97 -2.42 -9.89 2.10
CA MET A 97 -3.25 -10.46 1.04
C MET A 97 -3.41 -11.96 1.26
N ASP A 98 -4.43 -12.56 0.63
CA ASP A 98 -4.60 -14.01 0.57
C ASP A 98 -3.38 -14.70 -0.08
N ARG A 99 -2.84 -14.10 -1.15
CA ARG A 99 -1.61 -14.53 -1.82
C ARG A 99 -0.77 -13.33 -2.26
N PRO A 100 0.57 -13.39 -2.07
CA PRO A 100 1.46 -12.26 -2.37
C PRO A 100 1.79 -12.10 -3.87
N ASN A 101 1.52 -13.13 -4.69
CA ASN A 101 1.99 -13.19 -6.06
C ASN A 101 0.99 -13.89 -6.98
N GLU A 102 0.94 -13.39 -8.21
CA GLU A 102 0.26 -14.02 -9.34
C GLU A 102 1.25 -14.77 -10.24
N ASN A 103 0.73 -15.71 -11.01
CA ASN A 103 1.53 -16.47 -11.97
C ASN A 103 1.30 -16.05 -13.43
N ILE A 104 0.33 -15.17 -13.69
CA ILE A 104 0.09 -14.57 -14.99
C ILE A 104 1.28 -13.65 -15.35
N ASP A 105 1.70 -13.67 -16.61
CA ASP A 105 2.93 -13.00 -17.02
C ASP A 105 2.78 -11.48 -17.10
N VAL A 106 1.74 -11.01 -17.80
CA VAL A 106 1.37 -9.59 -17.96
C VAL A 106 -0.09 -9.45 -17.51
N ALA A 107 -0.27 -8.88 -16.31
CA ALA A 107 -1.56 -8.74 -15.64
C ALA A 107 -1.79 -7.34 -15.05
N PRO A 108 -1.62 -6.25 -15.83
CA PRO A 108 -1.80 -4.88 -15.35
C PRO A 108 -3.23 -4.56 -14.89
N PHE A 109 -4.20 -5.36 -15.33
CA PHE A 109 -5.64 -5.22 -15.03
C PHE A 109 -6.06 -5.73 -13.66
N LEU A 110 -5.18 -6.44 -12.96
CA LEU A 110 -5.47 -6.86 -11.60
C LEU A 110 -5.37 -5.68 -10.65
N ASN A 111 -6.21 -5.68 -9.63
CA ASN A 111 -6.19 -4.70 -8.56
C ASN A 111 -5.96 -5.40 -7.22
N ILE A 112 -4.98 -4.93 -6.46
CA ILE A 112 -4.65 -5.54 -5.17
C ILE A 112 -5.79 -5.45 -4.15
N ARG A 113 -6.74 -4.52 -4.37
CA ARG A 113 -7.99 -4.41 -3.62
C ARG A 113 -8.66 -5.77 -3.43
N ASP A 114 -8.70 -6.58 -4.48
CA ASP A 114 -9.43 -7.85 -4.52
C ASP A 114 -8.70 -8.98 -3.77
N SER A 115 -7.43 -8.76 -3.41
CA SER A 115 -6.58 -9.73 -2.70
C SER A 115 -6.33 -9.35 -1.23
N ILE A 116 -6.52 -8.08 -0.85
CA ILE A 116 -6.31 -7.64 0.54
C ILE A 116 -7.27 -8.37 1.47
N ASP A 117 -6.71 -8.93 2.54
CA ASP A 117 -7.46 -9.61 3.60
C ASP A 117 -7.40 -8.77 4.90
N PRO A 118 -8.44 -7.97 5.23
CA PRO A 118 -8.43 -7.09 6.39
C PRO A 118 -8.17 -7.78 7.74
N VAL A 119 -8.49 -9.07 7.86
CA VAL A 119 -8.29 -9.83 9.11
C VAL A 119 -6.91 -10.50 9.20
N ASN A 120 -6.05 -10.29 8.20
CA ASN A 120 -4.71 -10.84 8.20
C ASN A 120 -3.88 -10.26 9.35
N PHE A 121 -3.25 -11.13 10.15
CA PHE A 121 -2.40 -10.75 11.28
C PHE A 121 -1.27 -9.78 10.91
N TYR A 122 -0.88 -9.70 9.64
CA TYR A 122 0.06 -8.70 9.16
C TYR A 122 -0.32 -7.27 9.53
N PHE A 123 -1.60 -6.90 9.49
CA PHE A 123 -2.04 -5.55 9.81
C PHE A 123 -1.94 -5.27 11.31
N GLU A 124 -2.34 -6.22 12.14
CA GLU A 124 -2.17 -6.12 13.60
C GLU A 124 -0.67 -6.07 13.99
N ASP A 125 0.16 -6.92 13.38
CA ASP A 125 1.62 -6.90 13.57
C ASP A 125 2.26 -5.58 13.09
N SER A 126 1.70 -4.98 12.04
CA SER A 126 2.14 -3.66 11.57
C SER A 126 1.88 -2.57 12.61
N LEU A 127 0.74 -2.60 13.30
CA LEU A 127 0.45 -1.69 14.42
C LEU A 127 1.44 -1.88 15.58
N ARG A 128 1.73 -3.14 15.96
CA ARG A 128 2.75 -3.46 16.99
C ARG A 128 4.13 -2.90 16.65
N TRP A 129 4.47 -2.83 15.37
CA TRP A 129 5.74 -2.28 14.88
C TRP A 129 5.70 -0.78 14.57
N GLY A 130 4.56 -0.12 14.80
CA GLY A 130 4.38 1.31 14.59
C GLY A 130 4.19 1.73 13.13
N VAL A 131 3.89 0.78 12.25
CA VAL A 131 3.57 1.08 10.84
C VAL A 131 2.10 1.46 10.75
N THR A 132 1.82 2.62 10.14
CA THR A 132 0.45 3.18 10.06
C THR A 132 -0.03 3.40 8.63
N THR A 133 0.88 3.32 7.66
CA THR A 133 0.57 3.49 6.24
C THR A 133 1.40 2.49 5.46
N ILE A 134 0.73 1.69 4.63
CA ILE A 134 1.34 0.57 3.92
C ILE A 134 0.95 0.64 2.45
N ASN A 135 1.94 0.68 1.57
CA ASN A 135 1.73 0.44 0.16
C ASN A 135 1.76 -1.07 -0.11
N VAL A 136 0.59 -1.66 -0.28
CA VAL A 136 0.42 -3.08 -0.61
C VAL A 136 0.56 -3.25 -2.12
N GLN A 137 1.50 -4.09 -2.53
CA GLN A 137 1.78 -4.41 -3.92
C GLN A 137 1.99 -5.91 -4.11
N GLN A 138 1.78 -6.37 -5.35
CA GLN A 138 2.17 -7.73 -5.72
C GLN A 138 3.70 -7.88 -5.65
N GLY A 139 4.16 -9.12 -5.45
CA GLY A 139 5.57 -9.47 -5.55
C GLY A 139 6.09 -9.45 -7.00
N ALA A 140 7.19 -10.17 -7.25
CA ALA A 140 7.93 -10.13 -8.51
C ALA A 140 7.71 -11.35 -9.42
N SER A 141 6.64 -12.13 -9.20
CA SER A 141 6.32 -13.30 -10.03
C SER A 141 5.63 -12.98 -11.36
N CYS A 142 5.27 -11.72 -11.60
CA CYS A 142 4.80 -11.21 -12.89
C CYS A 142 5.90 -10.41 -13.59
N VAL A 143 5.84 -10.31 -14.92
CA VAL A 143 6.62 -9.30 -15.67
C VAL A 143 6.01 -7.93 -15.43
N ILE A 144 4.70 -7.84 -15.59
CA ILE A 144 3.87 -6.69 -15.23
C ILE A 144 2.74 -7.25 -14.36
N GLY A 145 2.74 -6.90 -13.09
CA GLY A 145 1.68 -7.23 -12.15
C GLY A 145 0.57 -6.18 -12.15
N GLY A 146 -0.33 -6.31 -11.18
CA GLY A 146 -1.46 -5.42 -10.97
C GLY A 146 -1.11 -4.09 -10.32
N GLN A 147 -2.17 -3.32 -10.11
CA GLN A 147 -2.16 -2.03 -9.44
C GLN A 147 -2.11 -2.22 -7.92
N GLY A 148 -1.14 -1.58 -7.27
CA GLY A 148 -1.05 -1.51 -5.82
C GLY A 148 -2.02 -0.51 -5.20
N MET A 149 -2.14 -0.54 -3.88
CA MET A 149 -3.01 0.32 -3.08
C MET A 149 -2.28 0.74 -1.82
N VAL A 150 -2.55 1.97 -1.34
CA VAL A 150 -2.08 2.40 -0.01
C VAL A 150 -3.21 2.25 0.98
N VAL A 151 -2.93 1.60 2.10
CA VAL A 151 -3.88 1.35 3.20
C VAL A 151 -3.30 1.74 4.55
N LYS A 152 -4.19 2.00 5.51
CA LYS A 152 -3.88 1.98 6.94
C LYS A 152 -4.18 0.58 7.50
N PRO A 153 -3.39 0.05 8.44
CA PRO A 153 -3.53 -1.32 8.93
C PRO A 153 -4.64 -1.47 9.97
N PHE A 154 -5.81 -0.87 9.72
CA PHE A 154 -6.97 -0.92 10.60
C PHE A 154 -8.26 -0.70 9.83
N GLY A 155 -9.24 -1.56 10.07
CA GLY A 155 -10.55 -1.57 9.42
C GLY A 155 -11.06 -3.00 9.23
N MET A 156 -12.36 -3.18 9.17
CA MET A 156 -13.01 -4.46 8.89
C MET A 156 -13.22 -4.69 7.38
N THR A 157 -13.08 -3.63 6.58
CA THR A 157 -13.21 -3.65 5.12
C THR A 157 -12.04 -2.94 4.45
N VAL A 158 -11.77 -3.28 3.18
CA VAL A 158 -10.71 -2.62 2.40
C VAL A 158 -11.02 -1.13 2.21
N GLU A 159 -12.29 -0.76 2.15
CA GLU A 159 -12.78 0.62 2.07
C GLU A 159 -12.44 1.43 3.33
N GLU A 160 -12.62 0.85 4.51
CA GLU A 160 -12.24 1.49 5.78
C GLU A 160 -10.73 1.67 5.90
N MET A 161 -9.96 0.72 5.37
CA MET A 161 -8.49 0.75 5.35
C MET A 161 -7.92 1.70 4.28
N LEU A 162 -8.71 2.16 3.32
CA LEU A 162 -8.23 2.84 2.12
C LEU A 162 -7.58 4.20 2.40
N VAL A 163 -6.34 4.39 1.97
CA VAL A 163 -5.64 5.69 1.93
C VAL A 163 -5.54 6.22 0.50
N ARG A 164 -5.15 5.36 -0.46
CA ARG A 164 -5.09 5.69 -1.89
C ARG A 164 -5.40 4.45 -2.74
N PRO A 165 -6.36 4.52 -3.69
CA PRO A 165 -6.82 3.35 -4.43
C PRO A 165 -5.84 2.79 -5.46
N ALA A 166 -4.99 3.64 -6.04
CA ALA A 166 -3.97 3.25 -7.01
C ALA A 166 -2.62 3.84 -6.59
N SER A 167 -1.72 3.01 -6.08
CA SER A 167 -0.36 3.40 -5.70
C SER A 167 0.65 3.26 -6.83
N GLY A 168 0.26 2.64 -7.95
CA GLY A 168 1.10 2.41 -9.12
C GLY A 168 1.02 0.97 -9.64
N ILE A 169 1.68 0.70 -10.76
CA ILE A 169 1.79 -0.65 -11.33
C ILE A 169 3.09 -1.30 -10.88
N LYS A 170 3.00 -2.58 -10.49
CA LYS A 170 4.18 -3.40 -10.21
C LYS A 170 4.77 -3.94 -11.51
N LEU A 171 6.06 -3.74 -11.74
CA LEU A 171 6.82 -4.33 -12.84
C LEU A 171 8.05 -5.07 -12.28
N SER A 172 8.53 -6.09 -12.99
CA SER A 172 9.77 -6.79 -12.63
C SER A 172 10.75 -6.80 -13.80
N ALA A 173 11.92 -6.18 -13.61
CA ALA A 173 13.06 -6.34 -14.51
C ALA A 173 13.84 -7.63 -14.21
N SER A 174 13.76 -8.13 -12.97
CA SER A 174 14.30 -9.43 -12.59
C SER A 174 13.50 -10.56 -13.23
N PRO A 175 14.15 -11.64 -13.72
CA PRO A 175 13.45 -12.79 -14.26
C PRO A 175 12.62 -13.49 -13.19
N LYS A 176 11.35 -13.76 -13.51
CA LYS A 176 10.53 -14.69 -12.71
C LYS A 176 11.00 -16.14 -12.91
N SER A 177 10.52 -17.04 -12.04
CA SER A 177 10.74 -18.48 -12.21
C SER A 177 10.34 -18.95 -13.62
N GLY A 178 11.21 -19.74 -14.25
CA GLY A 178 11.01 -20.24 -15.61
C GLY A 178 11.41 -19.27 -16.74
N LYS A 179 11.89 -18.06 -16.43
CA LYS A 179 12.37 -17.10 -17.46
C LYS A 179 13.87 -16.84 -17.33
N SER A 180 14.51 -16.65 -18.49
CA SER A 180 15.83 -16.01 -18.56
C SER A 180 15.68 -14.49 -18.50
N ARG A 181 16.77 -13.78 -18.16
CA ARG A 181 16.82 -12.31 -18.21
C ARG A 181 16.43 -11.76 -19.59
N ALA A 182 16.89 -12.42 -20.66
CA ALA A 182 16.56 -12.01 -22.03
C ALA A 182 15.04 -12.11 -22.29
N THR A 183 14.41 -13.21 -21.88
CA THR A 183 12.95 -13.38 -22.03
C THR A 183 12.14 -12.43 -21.14
N GLN A 184 12.65 -12.10 -19.94
CA GLN A 184 12.01 -11.11 -19.06
C GLN A 184 12.03 -9.72 -19.69
N ALA A 185 13.22 -9.27 -20.14
CA ALA A 185 13.39 -7.97 -20.77
C ALA A 185 12.59 -7.85 -22.08
N GLN A 186 12.53 -8.93 -22.87
CA GLN A 186 11.71 -8.97 -24.08
C GLN A 186 10.22 -8.88 -23.77
N ALA A 187 9.73 -9.57 -22.73
CA ALA A 187 8.33 -9.49 -22.32
C ALA A 187 7.94 -8.08 -21.84
N LEU A 188 8.80 -7.41 -21.06
CA LEU A 188 8.60 -6.00 -20.67
C LEU A 188 8.46 -5.10 -21.89
N ARG A 189 9.45 -5.15 -22.80
CA ARG A 189 9.46 -4.32 -24.01
C ARG A 189 8.26 -4.60 -24.90
N LYS A 190 7.91 -5.89 -25.06
CA LYS A 190 6.79 -6.34 -25.88
C LYS A 190 5.46 -5.80 -25.36
N ALA A 191 5.21 -5.80 -24.06
CA ALA A 191 3.95 -5.31 -23.49
C ALA A 191 3.66 -3.85 -23.88
N PHE A 192 4.66 -2.97 -23.83
CA PHE A 192 4.49 -1.57 -24.23
C PHE A 192 4.38 -1.39 -25.75
N THR A 193 5.11 -2.17 -26.56
CA THR A 193 4.93 -2.17 -28.02
C THR A 193 3.54 -2.68 -28.43
N GLU A 194 3.00 -3.66 -27.73
CA GLU A 194 1.63 -4.14 -27.96
C GLU A 194 0.58 -3.10 -27.57
N LEU A 195 0.80 -2.37 -26.46
CA LEU A 195 -0.05 -1.23 -26.10
C LEU A 195 -0.04 -0.16 -27.20
N GLU A 196 1.14 0.22 -27.70
CA GLU A 196 1.27 1.21 -28.79
C GLU A 196 0.48 0.79 -30.03
N HIS A 197 0.67 -0.45 -30.49
CA HIS A 197 -0.05 -0.98 -31.65
C HIS A 197 -1.56 -1.08 -31.42
N TYR A 198 -1.97 -1.45 -30.21
CA TYR A 198 -3.38 -1.52 -29.83
C TYR A 198 -4.05 -0.15 -29.94
N LEU A 199 -3.45 0.88 -29.35
CA LEU A 199 -3.96 2.25 -29.38
C LEU A 199 -4.00 2.82 -30.81
N ALA A 200 -2.93 2.62 -31.59
CA ALA A 200 -2.91 3.04 -32.99
C ALA A 200 -4.02 2.34 -33.82
N GLY A 201 -4.27 1.06 -33.54
CA GLY A 201 -5.35 0.31 -34.17
C GLY A 201 -6.75 0.83 -33.82
N LEU A 202 -6.97 1.31 -32.59
CA LEU A 202 -8.22 1.97 -32.21
C LEU A 202 -8.43 3.27 -32.97
N VAL A 203 -7.40 4.14 -33.01
CA VAL A 203 -7.45 5.41 -33.74
C VAL A 203 -7.77 5.18 -35.22
N GLN A 204 -7.12 4.21 -35.86
CA GLN A 204 -7.38 3.91 -37.26
C GLN A 204 -8.83 3.47 -37.50
N LYS A 205 -9.37 2.59 -36.63
CA LYS A 205 -10.77 2.15 -36.73
C LYS A 205 -11.76 3.30 -36.59
N GLN A 206 -11.50 4.22 -35.67
CA GLN A 206 -12.36 5.39 -35.47
C GLN A 206 -12.37 6.26 -36.73
N LYS A 207 -11.20 6.55 -37.30
CA LYS A 207 -11.07 7.31 -38.56
C LYS A 207 -11.76 6.62 -39.73
N ASP A 208 -11.62 5.30 -39.87
CA ASP A 208 -12.26 4.53 -40.93
C ASP A 208 -13.79 4.51 -40.78
N GLY A 209 -14.28 4.46 -39.53
CA GLY A 209 -15.70 4.55 -39.19
C GLY A 209 -16.28 5.92 -39.55
N ASP A 210 -15.58 7.00 -39.18
CA ASP A 210 -15.98 8.37 -39.50
C ASP A 210 -15.96 8.62 -41.01
N ASP A 211 -14.96 8.12 -41.74
CA ASP A 211 -14.89 8.21 -43.20
C ASP A 211 -16.04 7.42 -43.87
N SER A 212 -16.37 6.23 -43.36
CA SER A 212 -17.51 5.45 -43.83
C SER A 212 -18.84 6.18 -43.60
N ALA A 213 -19.04 6.74 -42.40
CA ALA A 213 -20.23 7.52 -42.05
C ALA A 213 -20.35 8.79 -42.91
N ARG A 214 -19.23 9.48 -43.17
CA ARG A 214 -19.15 10.64 -44.06
C ARG A 214 -19.52 10.28 -45.50
N ARG A 215 -18.99 9.17 -46.03
CA ARG A 215 -19.32 8.68 -47.37
C ARG A 215 -20.80 8.30 -47.50
N GLU A 216 -21.37 7.65 -46.50
CA GLU A 216 -22.80 7.32 -46.48
C GLU A 216 -23.69 8.58 -46.42
N ALA A 217 -23.32 9.58 -45.62
CA ALA A 217 -24.04 10.85 -45.54
C ALA A 217 -24.07 11.58 -46.90
N LEU A 218 -22.92 11.62 -47.61
CA LEU A 218 -22.81 12.17 -48.96
C LEU A 218 -23.63 11.38 -49.98
N TYR A 219 -23.63 10.04 -49.89
CA TYR A 219 -24.44 9.18 -50.77
C TYR A 219 -25.95 9.42 -50.59
N GLN A 220 -26.38 9.69 -49.35
CA GLN A 220 -27.76 10.05 -49.02
C GLN A 220 -28.12 11.51 -49.31
N GLY A 221 -27.22 12.29 -49.93
CA GLY A 221 -27.47 13.67 -50.33
C GLY A 221 -27.65 14.63 -49.16
N ARG A 222 -27.10 14.30 -47.97
CA ARG A 222 -27.07 15.23 -46.84
C ARG A 222 -25.89 16.19 -47.01
N ASP A 223 -26.17 17.50 -46.96
CA ASP A 223 -25.13 18.52 -46.92
C ASP A 223 -24.37 18.43 -45.59
N LEU A 224 -23.03 18.38 -45.68
CA LEU A 224 -22.13 18.36 -44.52
C LEU A 224 -21.75 19.77 -44.05
N ASP A 225 -22.50 20.79 -44.44
CA ASP A 225 -22.27 22.19 -44.07
C ASP A 225 -22.78 22.50 -42.66
N SER A 226 -22.26 21.76 -41.67
CA SER A 226 -22.19 22.20 -40.28
C SER A 226 -21.38 21.19 -39.47
N GLU A 227 -20.07 21.11 -39.67
CA GLU A 227 -19.21 20.55 -38.63
C GLU A 227 -18.10 21.52 -38.30
N GLU A 228 -18.32 22.24 -37.20
CA GLU A 228 -17.26 22.63 -36.29
C GLU A 228 -16.34 21.41 -36.15
N ALA A 229 -15.21 21.47 -36.87
CA ALA A 229 -14.11 20.57 -36.65
C ALA A 229 -13.86 20.57 -35.14
N ARG A 230 -14.22 19.47 -34.48
CA ARG A 230 -13.86 19.22 -33.09
C ARG A 230 -12.35 19.22 -33.06
N GLU A 231 -11.77 20.37 -32.78
CA GLU A 231 -10.35 20.53 -32.50
C GLU A 231 -10.06 19.68 -31.25
N GLY A 232 -9.63 18.45 -31.50
CA GLY A 232 -9.03 17.59 -30.50
C GLY A 232 -7.86 18.36 -29.89
N ARG A 233 -7.97 18.68 -28.60
CA ARG A 233 -6.82 19.20 -27.85
C ARG A 233 -5.95 18.02 -27.49
N ALA A 234 -4.69 18.05 -27.94
CA ALA A 234 -3.69 17.06 -27.61
C ALA A 234 -3.60 16.88 -26.07
N GLN A 235 -3.96 15.69 -25.59
CA GLN A 235 -3.65 15.32 -24.20
C GLN A 235 -2.29 14.63 -24.19
N ALA A 236 -1.26 15.46 -24.05
CA ALA A 236 0.13 15.04 -23.90
C ALA A 236 0.33 14.24 -22.60
N GLY A 237 1.13 13.18 -22.65
CA GLY A 237 1.45 12.38 -21.46
C GLY A 237 2.73 11.55 -21.52
N SER A 238 3.20 11.13 -22.70
CA SER A 238 4.50 10.47 -22.84
C SER A 238 5.42 11.32 -23.71
N ALA A 239 6.54 11.77 -23.13
CA ALA A 239 7.59 12.49 -23.86
C ALA A 239 8.38 11.59 -24.84
N ALA A 240 8.13 10.27 -24.85
CA ALA A 240 8.99 9.30 -25.54
C ALA A 240 8.38 8.69 -26.81
N TRP A 241 7.07 8.47 -26.84
CA TRP A 241 6.30 8.20 -28.06
C TRP A 241 4.84 8.65 -27.90
N THR A 242 4.21 9.04 -29.00
CA THR A 242 2.83 9.57 -29.05
C THR A 242 2.03 8.78 -30.08
N VAL A 243 0.79 8.45 -29.75
CA VAL A 243 -0.19 7.96 -30.73
C VAL A 243 -0.96 9.17 -31.20
N ALA A 244 -0.79 9.55 -32.47
CA ALA A 244 -1.51 10.67 -33.05
C ALA A 244 -3.03 10.44 -32.95
N ASP A 245 -3.76 11.50 -32.62
CA ASP A 245 -5.23 11.51 -32.54
C ASP A 245 -5.83 10.55 -31.50
N LEU A 246 -5.05 10.16 -30.48
CA LEU A 246 -5.55 9.32 -29.38
C LEU A 246 -6.70 9.99 -28.62
N GLU A 247 -6.76 11.32 -28.61
CA GLU A 247 -7.86 12.11 -28.04
C GLU A 247 -9.22 11.87 -28.71
N LEU A 248 -9.24 11.30 -29.92
CA LEU A 248 -10.48 10.88 -30.59
C LEU A 248 -11.11 9.65 -29.93
N ILE A 249 -10.32 8.85 -29.20
CA ILE A 249 -10.77 7.61 -28.59
C ILE A 249 -11.35 7.89 -27.20
N PRO A 250 -12.66 7.67 -26.98
CA PRO A 250 -13.24 7.77 -25.65
C PRO A 250 -12.60 6.75 -24.72
N ARG A 251 -12.31 7.16 -23.47
CA ARG A 251 -11.70 6.25 -22.47
C ARG A 251 -12.49 4.98 -22.22
N GLY A 252 -13.82 5.03 -22.34
CA GLY A 252 -14.67 3.85 -22.17
C GLY A 252 -14.51 2.79 -23.27
N GLU A 253 -13.87 3.13 -24.39
CA GLU A 253 -13.60 2.19 -25.48
C GLU A 253 -12.24 1.49 -25.31
N ILE A 254 -11.41 1.96 -24.38
CA ILE A 254 -10.13 1.34 -24.06
C ILE A 254 -10.41 0.10 -23.21
N ASP A 255 -9.90 -1.04 -23.67
CA ASP A 255 -10.00 -2.32 -22.99
C ASP A 255 -9.43 -2.17 -21.57
N GLU A 256 -10.21 -2.60 -20.58
CA GLU A 256 -9.81 -2.62 -19.17
C GLU A 256 -8.47 -3.31 -18.94
N LYS A 257 -8.10 -4.26 -19.82
CA LYS A 257 -6.81 -4.96 -19.80
C LYS A 257 -5.62 -4.07 -20.10
N GLN A 258 -5.82 -3.00 -20.87
CA GLN A 258 -4.78 -2.09 -21.34
C GLN A 258 -4.82 -0.75 -20.60
N ALA A 259 -5.97 -0.36 -20.07
CA ALA A 259 -6.18 0.92 -19.40
C ALA A 259 -5.11 1.24 -18.33
N PRO A 260 -4.68 0.30 -17.45
CA PRO A 260 -3.67 0.62 -16.45
C PRO A 260 -2.29 0.92 -17.04
N LEU A 261 -1.87 0.20 -18.10
CA LEU A 261 -0.61 0.51 -18.77
C LEU A 261 -0.65 1.86 -19.48
N LEU A 262 -1.80 2.24 -20.04
CA LEU A 262 -1.99 3.58 -20.58
C LEU A 262 -1.93 4.63 -19.47
N ASP A 263 -2.58 4.41 -18.33
CA ASP A 263 -2.52 5.32 -17.18
C ASP A 263 -1.09 5.52 -16.67
N LEU A 264 -0.26 4.48 -16.73
CA LEU A 264 1.18 4.58 -16.46
C LEU A 264 1.88 5.47 -17.50
N VAL A 265 1.72 5.18 -18.80
CA VAL A 265 2.38 5.95 -19.87
C VAL A 265 1.95 7.42 -19.89
N GLU A 266 0.72 7.73 -19.48
CA GLU A 266 0.20 9.10 -19.39
C GLU A 266 0.57 9.85 -18.10
N GLY A 267 1.24 9.22 -17.14
CA GLY A 267 1.60 9.91 -15.90
C GLY A 267 0.56 9.89 -14.79
N ARG A 268 -0.53 9.13 -14.93
CA ARG A 268 -1.63 9.10 -13.95
C ARG A 268 -1.31 8.25 -12.73
N ILE A 269 -0.53 7.19 -12.93
CA ILE A 269 -0.08 6.27 -11.88
C ILE A 269 1.43 5.99 -12.02
N PRO A 270 2.16 5.84 -10.90
CA PRO A 270 3.61 5.60 -10.96
C PRO A 270 3.96 4.14 -11.28
N ALA A 271 5.23 3.89 -11.61
CA ALA A 271 5.77 2.56 -11.82
C ALA A 271 6.63 2.11 -10.63
N TRP A 272 6.51 0.84 -10.25
CA TRP A 272 7.31 0.19 -9.23
C TRP A 272 8.09 -0.96 -9.83
N PHE A 273 9.37 -0.76 -10.11
CA PHE A 273 10.22 -1.76 -10.76
C PHE A 273 11.01 -2.56 -9.75
N TYR A 274 10.76 -3.87 -9.67
CA TYR A 274 11.64 -4.76 -8.93
C TYR A 274 12.91 -5.11 -9.73
N CYS A 275 14.06 -4.91 -9.09
CA CYS A 275 15.38 -5.25 -9.61
C CYS A 275 16.07 -6.21 -8.63
N GLY A 276 16.37 -7.43 -9.09
CA GLY A 276 17.00 -8.47 -8.28
C GLY A 276 18.53 -8.47 -8.38
N ALA A 277 19.07 -7.84 -9.42
CA ALA A 277 20.49 -7.71 -9.68
C ALA A 277 20.83 -6.34 -10.32
N PRO A 278 22.10 -5.90 -10.25
CA PRO A 278 22.53 -4.62 -10.84
C PRO A 278 22.16 -4.46 -12.33
N MET A 279 22.26 -5.53 -13.12
CA MET A 279 21.95 -5.47 -14.56
C MET A 279 20.47 -5.26 -14.85
N ASP A 280 19.59 -5.63 -13.92
CA ASP A 280 18.14 -5.45 -14.07
C ASP A 280 17.77 -3.95 -13.99
N VAL A 281 18.56 -3.15 -13.26
CA VAL A 281 18.37 -1.69 -13.15
C VAL A 281 18.45 -1.02 -14.51
N ARG A 282 19.44 -1.38 -15.33
CA ARG A 282 19.58 -0.84 -16.69
C ARG A 282 18.34 -1.11 -17.53
N VAL A 283 17.81 -2.33 -17.47
CA VAL A 283 16.60 -2.72 -18.21
C VAL A 283 15.39 -1.92 -17.73
N ALA A 284 15.20 -1.79 -16.42
CA ALA A 284 14.11 -1.00 -15.84
C ALA A 284 14.16 0.46 -16.31
N LEU A 285 15.34 1.10 -16.21
CA LEU A 285 15.53 2.49 -16.61
C LEU A 285 15.37 2.71 -18.12
N GLU A 286 15.87 1.79 -18.96
CA GLU A 286 15.65 1.84 -20.41
C GLU A 286 14.17 1.76 -20.79
N VAL A 287 13.43 0.82 -20.18
CA VAL A 287 12.00 0.66 -20.42
C VAL A 287 11.24 1.91 -19.96
N ALA A 288 11.56 2.46 -18.79
CA ALA A 288 10.93 3.67 -18.30
C ALA A 288 11.22 4.91 -19.15
N ARG A 289 12.47 5.08 -19.60
CA ARG A 289 12.87 6.16 -20.52
C ARG A 289 12.15 6.04 -21.86
N LYS A 290 12.19 4.86 -22.47
CA LYS A 290 11.60 4.61 -23.80
C LYS A 290 10.10 4.87 -23.83
N ASN A 291 9.41 4.72 -22.70
CA ASN A 291 7.97 4.87 -22.61
C ASN A 291 7.52 6.13 -21.84
N GLY A 292 8.44 7.06 -21.56
CA GLY A 292 8.10 8.40 -21.06
C GLY A 292 7.73 8.49 -19.58
N PHE A 293 7.86 7.41 -18.79
CA PHE A 293 7.46 7.37 -17.38
C PHE A 293 8.64 7.29 -16.40
N LEU A 294 9.86 7.68 -16.81
CA LEU A 294 11.03 7.65 -15.91
C LEU A 294 10.81 8.50 -14.64
N ALA A 295 10.23 9.70 -14.78
CA ALA A 295 10.06 10.64 -13.67
C ALA A 295 9.13 10.16 -12.55
N GLN A 296 8.24 9.20 -12.85
CA GLN A 296 7.30 8.58 -11.90
C GLN A 296 7.69 7.12 -11.57
N THR A 297 8.93 6.73 -11.85
CA THR A 297 9.44 5.38 -11.56
C THR A 297 10.11 5.34 -10.19
N THR A 298 9.79 4.32 -9.40
CA THR A 298 10.51 3.95 -8.18
C THR A 298 11.10 2.55 -8.36
N LEU A 299 12.36 2.36 -7.98
CA LEU A 299 13.01 1.05 -8.04
C LEU A 299 12.95 0.35 -6.68
N VAL A 300 12.51 -0.90 -6.64
CA VAL A 300 12.54 -1.77 -5.48
C VAL A 300 13.73 -2.72 -5.63
N LEU A 301 14.73 -2.58 -4.78
CA LEU A 301 16.05 -3.15 -5.00
C LEU A 301 16.35 -4.32 -4.05
N ALA A 302 16.90 -5.39 -4.61
CA ALA A 302 17.66 -6.36 -3.84
C ALA A 302 19.01 -5.78 -3.41
N SER A 303 19.60 -6.31 -2.33
CA SER A 303 20.80 -5.77 -1.69
C SER A 303 21.97 -5.56 -2.67
N SER A 304 22.20 -6.47 -3.63
CA SER A 304 23.33 -6.40 -4.57
C SER A 304 23.26 -5.21 -5.55
N CYS A 305 22.10 -4.58 -5.71
CA CYS A 305 21.88 -3.48 -6.66
C CYS A 305 22.63 -2.19 -6.30
N TRP A 306 23.29 -2.11 -5.13
CA TRP A 306 24.18 -1.00 -4.78
C TRP A 306 25.28 -0.76 -5.83
N LYS A 307 25.67 -1.80 -6.58
CA LYS A 307 26.63 -1.70 -7.71
C LYS A 307 26.13 -0.85 -8.87
N ALA A 308 24.82 -0.63 -8.97
CA ALA A 308 24.20 0.24 -9.96
C ALA A 308 23.86 1.64 -9.41
N ALA A 309 24.35 2.00 -8.21
CA ALA A 309 23.98 3.26 -7.55
C ALA A 309 24.34 4.51 -8.38
N ASP A 310 25.44 4.48 -9.13
CA ASP A 310 25.82 5.58 -10.03
C ASP A 310 24.79 5.80 -11.14
N GLU A 311 24.33 4.71 -11.78
CA GLU A 311 23.33 4.78 -12.83
C GLU A 311 21.97 5.25 -12.30
N ILE A 312 21.61 4.82 -11.08
CA ILE A 312 20.38 5.24 -10.39
C ILE A 312 20.44 6.72 -10.06
N ALA A 313 21.58 7.21 -9.55
CA ALA A 313 21.80 8.61 -9.24
C ALA A 313 21.71 9.48 -10.50
N GLU A 314 22.31 9.05 -11.61
CA GLU A 314 22.20 9.72 -12.91
C GLU A 314 20.75 9.76 -13.41
N ALA A 315 19.97 8.70 -13.19
CA ALA A 315 18.57 8.66 -13.57
C ALA A 315 17.65 9.52 -12.68
N GLY A 316 18.09 9.88 -11.47
CA GLY A 316 17.33 10.71 -10.53
C GLY A 316 16.07 10.04 -9.95
N VAL A 317 15.97 8.70 -10.02
CA VAL A 317 14.81 7.96 -9.52
C VAL A 317 14.97 7.58 -8.04
N PRO A 318 13.90 7.63 -7.24
CA PRO A 318 13.94 7.13 -5.87
C PRO A 318 14.01 5.60 -5.83
N VAL A 319 14.49 5.07 -4.70
CA VAL A 319 14.61 3.62 -4.49
C VAL A 319 13.98 3.18 -3.16
N VAL A 320 13.53 1.93 -3.12
CA VAL A 320 13.18 1.21 -1.89
C VAL A 320 14.20 0.10 -1.68
N LEU A 321 14.90 0.15 -0.56
CA LEU A 321 15.90 -0.84 -0.20
C LEU A 321 15.24 -2.02 0.51
N SER A 322 15.63 -3.24 0.13
CA SER A 322 15.24 -4.45 0.84
C SER A 322 15.67 -4.42 2.31
N ALA A 323 14.98 -5.18 3.16
CA ALA A 323 15.28 -5.23 4.58
C ALA A 323 16.68 -5.80 4.95
N ALA A 324 17.36 -6.41 3.98
CA ALA A 324 18.77 -6.79 4.09
C ALA A 324 19.69 -5.59 3.77
N LEU A 325 20.00 -4.80 4.80
CA LEU A 325 20.82 -3.58 4.65
C LEU A 325 22.32 -3.87 4.47
N MET A 326 22.79 -5.03 4.95
CA MET A 326 24.17 -5.49 4.78
C MET A 326 24.22 -6.48 3.60
N HIS A 327 25.06 -6.18 2.63
CA HIS A 327 25.39 -7.11 1.54
C HIS A 327 26.77 -7.69 1.77
N ILE A 328 26.88 -9.02 1.76
CA ILE A 328 28.15 -9.73 1.94
C ILE A 328 28.48 -10.44 0.63
N GLU A 329 29.66 -10.16 0.10
CA GLU A 329 30.22 -10.86 -1.05
C GLU A 329 31.42 -11.67 -0.61
N ARG A 330 31.48 -12.95 -0.99
CA ARG A 330 32.60 -13.82 -0.68
C ARG A 330 33.42 -14.09 -1.92
N ASP A 331 34.71 -13.82 -1.87
CA ASP A 331 35.65 -14.18 -2.93
C ASP A 331 35.71 -15.72 -3.05
N PRO A 332 35.43 -16.30 -4.24
CA PRO A 332 35.36 -17.75 -4.39
C PRO A 332 36.72 -18.44 -4.35
N VAL A 333 37.83 -17.69 -4.48
CA VAL A 333 39.20 -18.21 -4.49
C VAL A 333 39.84 -18.04 -3.12
N THR A 334 39.81 -16.83 -2.55
CA THR A 334 40.44 -16.53 -1.26
C THR A 334 39.53 -16.84 -0.07
N GLY A 335 38.21 -16.86 -0.29
CA GLY A 335 37.21 -17.02 0.76
C GLY A 335 36.97 -15.77 1.60
N GLU A 336 37.60 -14.64 1.26
CA GLU A 336 37.47 -13.35 1.95
C GLU A 336 36.05 -12.77 1.77
N GLU A 337 35.49 -12.19 2.82
CA GLU A 337 34.17 -11.58 2.81
C GLU A 337 34.27 -10.05 2.81
N ILE A 338 33.62 -9.42 1.84
CA ILE A 338 33.49 -7.97 1.72
C ILE A 338 32.07 -7.59 2.11
N GLU A 339 31.95 -6.80 3.17
CA GLU A 339 30.69 -6.29 3.67
C GLU A 339 30.41 -4.88 3.14
N THR A 340 29.21 -4.66 2.62
CA THR A 340 28.74 -3.36 2.14
C THR A 340 27.43 -2.98 2.83
N PHE A 341 27.43 -1.86 3.56
CA PHE A 341 26.21 -1.28 4.10
C PHE A 341 25.50 -0.43 3.03
N VAL A 342 24.45 -1.00 2.45
CA VAL A 342 23.77 -0.50 1.25
C VAL A 342 23.23 0.94 1.42
N PRO A 343 22.56 1.31 2.54
CA PRO A 343 22.04 2.67 2.70
C PRO A 343 23.11 3.77 2.60
N LYS A 344 24.33 3.50 3.09
CA LYS A 344 25.43 4.46 3.04
C LYS A 344 25.87 4.74 1.61
N VAL A 345 25.91 3.72 0.75
CA VAL A 345 26.22 3.88 -0.67
C VAL A 345 25.22 4.83 -1.34
N PHE A 346 23.92 4.61 -1.15
CA PHE A 346 22.89 5.46 -1.76
C PHE A 346 22.88 6.88 -1.17
N LYS A 347 23.14 7.03 0.14
CA LYS A 347 23.36 8.34 0.76
C LYS A 347 24.50 9.11 0.10
N GLU A 348 25.66 8.48 -0.03
CA GLU A 348 26.86 9.11 -0.60
C GLU A 348 26.65 9.53 -2.06
N LYS A 349 25.79 8.81 -2.79
CA LYS A 349 25.39 9.14 -4.17
C LYS A 349 24.24 10.16 -4.26
N GLY A 350 23.69 10.61 -3.13
CA GLY A 350 22.56 11.56 -3.11
C GLY A 350 21.25 10.98 -3.62
N VAL A 351 21.11 9.65 -3.65
CA VAL A 351 19.88 8.98 -4.10
C VAL A 351 18.87 8.97 -2.96
N ARG A 352 17.66 9.42 -3.23
CA ARG A 352 16.54 9.31 -2.27
C ARG A 352 16.14 7.86 -2.09
N TYR A 353 16.16 7.36 -0.86
CA TYR A 353 15.81 5.99 -0.57
C TYR A 353 14.86 5.86 0.63
N ALA A 354 13.94 4.90 0.55
CA ALA A 354 13.13 4.41 1.67
C ALA A 354 13.58 3.00 2.08
N LEU A 355 13.38 2.66 3.35
CA LEU A 355 13.59 1.30 3.86
C LEU A 355 12.27 0.53 3.80
N ALA A 356 12.34 -0.77 3.53
CA ALA A 356 11.18 -1.66 3.57
C ALA A 356 11.38 -2.77 4.60
N SER A 357 10.29 -3.21 5.24
CA SER A 357 10.33 -4.24 6.28
C SER A 357 10.19 -5.66 5.74
N SER A 358 10.59 -6.63 6.57
CA SER A 358 10.23 -8.04 6.38
C SER A 358 9.43 -8.58 7.58
N ASN A 359 9.29 -9.90 7.69
CA ASN A 359 8.65 -10.56 8.84
C ASN A 359 9.63 -10.84 10.00
N GLN A 360 10.88 -10.40 9.90
CA GLN A 360 11.85 -10.55 10.98
C GLN A 360 11.91 -9.26 11.81
N SER A 361 11.99 -9.39 13.14
CA SER A 361 12.03 -8.23 14.06
C SER A 361 13.24 -7.32 13.81
N THR A 362 14.40 -7.91 13.50
CA THR A 362 15.64 -7.21 13.09
C THR A 362 15.56 -6.56 11.70
N GLN A 363 14.43 -6.74 11.02
CA GLN A 363 14.14 -6.19 9.70
C GLN A 363 12.86 -5.34 9.74
N SER A 364 12.41 -4.93 10.92
CA SER A 364 11.39 -3.90 11.09
C SER A 364 11.93 -2.51 10.73
N LEU A 365 11.05 -1.57 10.36
CA LEU A 365 11.47 -0.23 9.94
C LEU A 365 12.25 0.52 11.03
N TRP A 366 11.80 0.43 12.29
CA TRP A 366 12.46 1.10 13.41
C TRP A 366 13.86 0.52 13.68
N PHE A 367 14.02 -0.81 13.63
CA PHE A 367 15.32 -1.46 13.84
C PHE A 367 16.29 -1.13 12.69
N GLN A 368 15.79 -1.11 11.47
CA GLN A 368 16.57 -0.71 10.30
C GLN A 368 17.02 0.76 10.37
N ALA A 369 16.14 1.68 10.79
CA ALA A 369 16.51 3.06 11.04
C ALA A 369 17.55 3.19 12.16
N ALA A 370 17.41 2.44 13.26
CA ALA A 370 18.42 2.41 14.33
C ALA A 370 19.77 1.88 13.82
N SER A 371 19.76 0.85 12.96
CA SER A 371 20.96 0.30 12.32
C SER A 371 21.67 1.31 11.42
N CYS A 372 20.92 2.14 10.69
CA CYS A 372 21.49 3.26 9.93
C CYS A 372 22.27 4.22 10.83
N VAL A 373 21.72 4.58 12.00
CA VAL A 373 22.43 5.44 12.97
C VAL A 373 23.66 4.76 13.53
N ALA A 374 23.57 3.47 13.86
CA ALA A 374 24.72 2.69 14.32
C ALA A 374 25.87 2.64 13.29
N GLN A 375 25.54 2.73 12.00
CA GLN A 375 26.49 2.79 10.88
C GLN A 375 26.96 4.22 10.54
N GLY A 376 26.67 5.20 11.40
CA GLY A 376 27.17 6.58 11.28
C GLY A 376 26.29 7.53 10.46
N MET A 377 25.05 7.13 10.12
CA MET A 377 24.08 8.03 9.49
C MET A 377 23.45 8.96 10.53
N SER A 378 22.96 10.14 10.11
CA SER A 378 22.30 11.04 11.06
C SER A 378 20.93 10.49 11.46
N ARG A 379 20.49 10.81 12.68
CA ARG A 379 19.16 10.43 13.17
C ARG A 379 18.03 10.96 12.29
N ALA A 380 18.15 12.19 11.80
CA ALA A 380 17.16 12.81 10.94
C ALA A 380 17.01 12.04 9.60
N GLU A 381 18.12 11.70 8.95
CA GLU A 381 18.10 10.92 7.70
C GLU A 381 17.53 9.52 7.92
N ALA A 382 17.92 8.83 9.00
CA ALA A 382 17.46 7.48 9.29
C ALA A 382 15.94 7.43 9.57
N LEU A 383 15.42 8.38 10.34
CA LEU A 383 13.98 8.48 10.61
C LEU A 383 13.21 8.93 9.36
N ALA A 384 13.76 9.84 8.57
CA ALA A 384 13.15 10.27 7.31
C ALA A 384 12.98 9.09 6.33
N ALA A 385 13.95 8.17 6.26
CA ALA A 385 13.91 6.98 5.41
C ALA A 385 12.78 5.99 5.72
N VAL A 386 12.11 6.13 6.88
CA VAL A 386 10.97 5.32 7.31
C VAL A 386 9.70 6.14 7.57
N THR A 387 9.72 7.44 7.28
CA THR A 387 8.59 8.37 7.51
C THR A 387 8.36 9.30 6.31
N THR A 388 9.05 10.44 6.25
CA THR A 388 8.83 11.50 5.25
C THR A 388 9.23 11.07 3.83
N VAL A 389 10.36 10.37 3.66
CA VAL A 389 10.82 9.91 2.34
C VAL A 389 9.85 8.90 1.70
N PRO A 390 9.44 7.80 2.36
CA PRO A 390 8.44 6.90 1.80
C PRO A 390 7.09 7.59 1.58
N ALA A 391 6.66 8.52 2.46
CA ALA A 391 5.46 9.32 2.23
C ALA A 391 5.55 10.15 0.94
N ASP A 392 6.70 10.79 0.68
CA ASP A 392 6.93 11.58 -0.53
C ASP A 392 7.02 10.72 -1.79
N ILE A 393 7.69 9.56 -1.73
CA ILE A 393 7.74 8.59 -2.84
C ILE A 393 6.32 8.15 -3.22
N LEU A 394 5.47 7.90 -2.22
CA LEU A 394 4.06 7.59 -2.42
C LEU A 394 3.23 8.83 -2.82
N GLY A 395 3.79 10.03 -2.90
CA GLY A 395 3.02 11.26 -3.17
C GLY A 395 2.01 11.59 -2.07
N LEU A 396 2.25 11.12 -0.84
CA LEU A 396 1.42 11.29 0.36
C LEU A 396 2.07 12.21 1.40
N GLY A 397 3.15 12.93 1.08
CA GLY A 397 3.84 13.83 2.02
C GLY A 397 2.96 14.95 2.60
N LYS A 398 1.85 15.31 1.94
CA LYS A 398 0.84 16.25 2.47
C LYS A 398 -0.13 15.62 3.49
N ARG A 399 -0.13 14.29 3.62
CA ARG A 399 -1.04 13.52 4.47
C ARG A 399 -0.32 12.81 5.60
N VAL A 400 0.84 12.20 5.37
CA VAL A 400 1.53 11.35 6.36
C VAL A 400 3.03 11.63 6.38
N GLY A 401 3.75 10.97 7.30
CA GLY A 401 5.21 11.02 7.41
C GLY A 401 5.74 12.06 8.40
N SER A 402 4.90 12.96 8.91
CA SER A 402 5.25 13.90 9.98
C SER A 402 4.01 14.35 10.76
N LEU A 403 4.23 14.92 11.93
CA LEU A 403 3.19 15.50 12.78
C LEU A 403 3.14 17.01 12.55
N GLU A 404 2.32 17.43 11.59
CA GLU A 404 2.15 18.83 11.20
C GLU A 404 0.67 19.14 10.98
N LYS A 405 0.29 20.41 11.19
CA LYS A 405 -1.08 20.87 10.92
C LYS A 405 -1.52 20.55 9.49
N GLY A 406 -2.72 20.00 9.35
CA GLY A 406 -3.35 19.62 8.09
C GLY A 406 -3.08 18.18 7.65
N LYS A 407 -2.06 17.53 8.21
CA LYS A 407 -1.75 16.11 7.97
C LYS A 407 -2.73 15.20 8.73
N ASP A 408 -2.78 13.93 8.33
CA ASP A 408 -3.62 12.93 8.95
C ASP A 408 -3.14 12.66 10.39
N GLY A 409 -4.08 12.46 11.32
CA GLY A 409 -3.83 12.28 12.75
C GLY A 409 -3.28 10.90 13.12
N ASN A 410 -2.19 10.49 12.45
CA ASN A 410 -1.56 9.18 12.64
C ASN A 410 -0.36 9.30 13.60
N VAL A 411 -0.57 8.97 14.86
CA VAL A 411 0.38 9.19 15.95
C VAL A 411 0.73 7.87 16.64
N LEU A 412 2.02 7.59 16.76
CA LEU A 412 2.54 6.56 17.66
C LEU A 412 2.82 7.19 19.01
N LEU A 413 2.46 6.49 20.09
CA LEU A 413 2.90 6.80 21.43
C LEU A 413 3.86 5.71 21.89
N LEU A 414 5.12 6.09 22.08
CA LEU A 414 6.23 5.19 22.37
C LEU A 414 6.66 5.35 23.83
N SER A 415 7.08 4.25 24.46
CA SER A 415 7.63 4.27 25.83
C SER A 415 8.96 5.03 25.95
N GLY A 416 9.58 5.40 24.83
CA GLY A 416 10.83 6.13 24.79
C GLY A 416 11.21 6.57 23.37
N ASP A 417 12.52 6.62 23.10
CA ASP A 417 13.04 7.07 21.81
C ASP A 417 12.73 6.06 20.68
N PRO A 418 12.26 6.50 19.50
CA PRO A 418 11.90 5.60 18.40
C PRO A 418 13.05 4.76 17.85
N LEU A 419 14.30 5.12 18.11
CA LEU A 419 15.49 4.38 17.68
C LEU A 419 16.10 3.52 18.80
N SER A 420 15.48 3.49 19.99
CA SER A 420 15.93 2.65 21.09
C SER A 420 15.35 1.24 20.98
N VAL A 421 16.21 0.23 21.14
CA VAL A 421 15.80 -1.19 21.19
C VAL A 421 14.97 -1.56 22.41
N THR A 422 14.91 -0.69 23.42
CA THR A 422 14.10 -0.88 24.63
C THR A 422 12.75 -0.17 24.57
N SER A 423 12.48 0.59 23.49
CA SER A 423 11.22 1.31 23.34
C SER A 423 10.17 0.44 22.68
N PHE A 424 8.94 0.56 23.19
CA PHE A 424 7.77 -0.16 22.71
C PHE A 424 6.74 0.82 22.18
N VAL A 425 5.94 0.38 21.21
CA VAL A 425 4.71 1.05 20.85
C VAL A 425 3.68 0.77 21.94
N GLU A 426 3.26 1.80 22.67
CA GLU A 426 2.25 1.71 23.71
C GLU A 426 0.85 1.90 23.13
N TYR A 427 0.69 2.92 22.28
CA TYR A 427 -0.56 3.19 21.58
C TYR A 427 -0.31 3.55 20.13
N VAL A 428 -1.26 3.20 19.26
CA VAL A 428 -1.37 3.75 17.91
C VAL A 428 -2.69 4.48 17.80
N VAL A 429 -2.62 5.75 17.43
CA VAL A 429 -3.77 6.57 17.08
C VAL A 429 -3.79 6.73 15.57
N LEU A 430 -4.91 6.39 14.93
CA LEU A 430 -5.16 6.67 13.51
C LEU A 430 -6.36 7.59 13.41
N GLU A 431 -6.18 8.72 12.73
CA GLU A 431 -7.26 9.67 12.45
C GLU A 431 -8.08 10.06 13.71
N GLY A 432 -7.41 10.16 14.87
CA GLY A 432 -8.04 10.53 16.14
C GLY A 432 -8.70 9.37 16.90
N SER A 433 -8.61 8.14 16.40
CA SER A 433 -9.07 6.94 17.11
C SER A 433 -7.88 6.11 17.60
N THR A 434 -7.89 5.71 18.87
CA THR A 434 -6.90 4.76 19.41
C THR A 434 -7.22 3.35 18.89
N VAL A 435 -6.42 2.86 17.96
CA VAL A 435 -6.63 1.57 17.26
C VAL A 435 -5.80 0.44 17.83
N TYR A 436 -4.76 0.77 18.60
CA TYR A 436 -3.91 -0.19 19.29
C TYR A 436 -3.57 0.33 20.68
N ASP A 437 -3.60 -0.58 21.65
CA ASP A 437 -3.30 -0.37 23.05
C ASP A 437 -2.57 -1.62 23.54
N ARG A 438 -1.27 -1.48 23.81
CA ARG A 438 -0.40 -2.62 24.16
C ARG A 438 -0.88 -3.36 25.41
N SER A 439 -1.53 -2.67 26.35
CA SER A 439 -2.05 -3.31 27.57
C SER A 439 -3.15 -4.33 27.28
N LYS A 440 -3.82 -4.24 26.12
CA LYS A 440 -4.87 -5.15 25.67
C LYS A 440 -4.34 -6.24 24.74
N ASP A 441 -3.09 -6.15 24.30
CA ASP A 441 -2.49 -7.09 23.37
C ASP A 441 -2.17 -8.42 24.07
N VAL A 442 -3.01 -9.42 23.82
CA VAL A 442 -2.90 -10.77 24.38
C VAL A 442 -1.55 -11.43 24.03
N ARG A 443 -1.06 -11.23 22.79
CA ARG A 443 0.21 -11.81 22.35
C ARG A 443 1.39 -11.20 23.10
N MET A 444 1.36 -9.89 23.33
CA MET A 444 2.42 -9.20 24.07
C MET A 444 2.41 -9.53 25.56
N ARG A 445 1.24 -9.61 26.19
CA ARG A 445 1.11 -10.07 27.59
C ARG A 445 1.63 -11.50 27.76
N HIS A 446 1.30 -12.39 26.83
CA HIS A 446 1.87 -13.74 26.85
C HIS A 446 3.40 -13.75 26.75
N LEU A 447 3.97 -13.03 25.78
CA LEU A 447 5.41 -13.04 25.52
C LEU A 447 6.23 -12.37 26.63
N LEU A 448 5.71 -11.30 27.25
CA LEU A 448 6.47 -10.50 28.22
C LEU A 448 6.18 -10.87 29.67
N GLU A 449 4.93 -11.23 29.97
CA GLU A 449 4.44 -11.44 31.33
C GLU A 449 4.16 -12.92 31.62
N GLY A 450 4.19 -13.77 30.58
CA GLY A 450 3.89 -15.20 30.71
C GLY A 450 2.40 -15.52 30.86
N GLU A 451 1.52 -14.54 30.63
CA GLU A 451 0.07 -14.75 30.71
C GLU A 451 -0.38 -15.75 29.65
N THR A 452 -1.07 -16.83 30.05
CA THR A 452 -1.59 -17.80 29.07
C THR A 452 -2.91 -17.28 28.51
N PRO A 453 -3.06 -17.11 27.19
CA PRO A 453 -4.32 -16.67 26.60
C PRO A 453 -5.46 -17.63 26.92
N GLU A 454 -6.64 -17.09 27.20
CA GLU A 454 -7.84 -17.89 27.47
C GLU A 454 -8.16 -18.79 26.26
N GLY A 455 -8.43 -20.08 26.52
CA GLY A 455 -8.64 -21.09 25.47
C GLY A 455 -7.37 -21.73 24.91
N THR A 456 -6.18 -21.34 25.36
CA THR A 456 -4.94 -22.06 25.03
C THR A 456 -4.87 -23.35 25.81
N ALA A 457 -4.77 -24.49 25.12
CA ALA A 457 -4.57 -25.77 25.78
C ALA A 457 -3.25 -25.75 26.57
N PRO A 458 -3.21 -26.30 27.80
CA PRO A 458 -1.98 -26.30 28.60
C PRO A 458 -0.88 -27.04 27.84
N ALA A 459 0.34 -26.48 27.85
CA ALA A 459 1.50 -27.11 27.23
C ALA A 459 1.67 -28.55 27.76
N GLY A 460 1.42 -29.54 26.90
CA GLY A 460 1.44 -30.97 27.25
C GLY A 460 0.09 -31.70 27.16
N SER A 461 -1.01 -31.05 26.78
CA SER A 461 -2.21 -31.77 26.35
C SER A 461 -1.96 -32.44 24.99
N GLU A 462 -2.18 -33.76 24.90
CA GLU A 462 -2.13 -34.50 23.63
C GLU A 462 -2.97 -33.76 22.57
N GLU A 463 -2.41 -33.59 21.37
CA GLU A 463 -3.15 -33.08 20.23
C GLU A 463 -4.44 -33.90 20.07
N PRO A 464 -5.61 -33.25 19.85
CA PRO A 464 -6.82 -34.00 19.54
C PRO A 464 -6.53 -34.81 18.27
N LYS A 465 -6.58 -36.13 18.37
CA LYS A 465 -6.47 -37.03 17.22
C LYS A 465 -7.52 -36.61 16.22
N VAL A 466 -7.08 -36.02 15.11
CA VAL A 466 -7.91 -35.84 13.94
C VAL A 466 -8.31 -37.26 13.52
N HIS A 467 -9.58 -37.61 13.67
CA HIS A 467 -10.11 -38.82 13.07
C HIS A 467 -10.00 -38.64 11.56
N GLU A 468 -8.97 -39.22 10.96
CA GLU A 468 -8.91 -39.45 9.52
C GLU A 468 -10.16 -40.28 9.18
N HIS A 469 -11.10 -39.67 8.47
CA HIS A 469 -12.10 -40.43 7.75
C HIS A 469 -11.32 -41.20 6.68
N GLU A 470 -11.10 -42.49 6.93
CA GLU A 470 -10.69 -43.43 5.90
C GLU A 470 -11.82 -43.48 4.86
N ASP A 471 -11.63 -42.76 3.75
CA ASP A 471 -12.38 -43.02 2.53
C ASP A 471 -11.99 -44.44 2.08
N GLU A 472 -12.86 -45.41 2.37
CA GLU A 472 -12.80 -46.74 1.77
C GLU A 472 -12.88 -46.59 0.24
N VAL A 473 -11.72 -46.62 -0.40
CA VAL A 473 -11.62 -46.86 -1.84
C VAL A 473 -12.03 -48.32 -2.06
N VAL A 474 -13.31 -48.53 -2.37
CA VAL A 474 -13.82 -49.80 -2.89
C VAL A 474 -13.22 -49.99 -4.29
N THR A 475 -12.11 -50.72 -4.37
CA THR A 475 -11.63 -51.28 -5.64
C THR A 475 -12.42 -52.54 -5.96
N GLU A 476 -13.47 -52.42 -6.77
CA GLU A 476 -14.00 -53.56 -7.53
C GLU A 476 -13.05 -53.83 -8.71
N GLU A 477 -12.09 -54.74 -8.52
CA GLU A 477 -11.42 -55.40 -9.63
C GLU A 477 -12.27 -56.62 -10.06
N GLU A 478 -13.01 -56.49 -11.15
CA GLU A 478 -13.49 -57.66 -11.91
C GLU A 478 -12.34 -58.24 -12.73
N PRO A 479 -12.10 -59.57 -12.71
CA PRO A 479 -11.07 -60.19 -13.53
C PRO A 479 -11.53 -60.30 -14.99
N VAL A 480 -10.73 -59.73 -15.89
CA VAL A 480 -10.83 -59.95 -17.34
C VAL A 480 -10.28 -61.34 -17.65
N ASP A 481 -11.17 -62.23 -18.06
CA ASP A 481 -10.87 -63.59 -18.55
C ASP A 481 -10.04 -63.53 -19.84
N ALA A 482 -8.80 -64.03 -19.77
CA ALA A 482 -7.96 -64.28 -20.94
C ALA A 482 -8.26 -65.68 -21.45
N GLY A 483 -9.19 -65.78 -22.39
CA GLY A 483 -9.40 -66.98 -23.18
C GLY A 483 -8.21 -67.23 -24.11
N GLU A 484 -7.46 -68.31 -23.84
CA GLU A 484 -6.61 -68.97 -24.83
C GLU A 484 -7.48 -69.59 -25.93
N ASP A 485 -7.25 -69.16 -27.16
CA ASP A 485 -7.60 -69.94 -28.35
C ASP A 485 -6.81 -71.25 -28.37
N LYS A 486 -7.52 -72.37 -28.48
CA LYS A 486 -6.96 -73.68 -28.81
C LYS A 486 -6.92 -73.85 -30.33
N GLU A 487 -5.77 -74.35 -30.78
CA GLU A 487 -5.48 -75.09 -32.02
C GLU A 487 -5.61 -74.39 -33.39
#